data_AF-A0A7W0P9J8-F1
#
_entry.id   AF-A0A7W0P9J8-F1
#
_cell.length_a   1.000
_cell.length_b   1.000
_cell.length_c   1.000
_cell.angle_alpha   90.00
_cell.angle_beta   90.00
_cell.angle_gamma   90.00
#
_symmetry.space_group_name_H-M   'P 1'
#
loop_
_entity.id
_entity.type
_entity.pdbx_description
1 polymer ?
#
loop_
_entity_poly.entity_id
_entity_poly.type
_entity_poly.pdbx_seq_one_letter_code
_entity_poly.pdbx_strand_id
1 'polypeptide(L)'
;GVVAKANSKSTIWYRPDSLKELGAQPPKTWEELLSLTKKYKDAGKTPWAVGAGDGWPLTDWFESIYLYKYGPDKYDKLFAGDLPFTDPSVKGALQEMVKIINGENVPGGIERALGTAFVDSIGQVFGTNPKAELYYEGGFVGGIALGEVNPKLRVGKDIDFFPFPTIDPQHGQPLLGAGDVAVAFENNDDVKKLMEFLASPEAGTTWVSTGAIVSPNKGVELSAYPNPLVRKEAQQVREAETFAFDGSDLLPGALGTEWPTVLQGVIKTPDKIDQLLTEFQDQASAEFGA
;
A
#
# COMPACT_ATOMS: atom_id res chain seq x y z
N GLY A 1 2.98 3.59 23.63
CA GLY A 1 2.34 4.55 22.70
C GLY A 1 0.90 4.15 22.47
N VAL A 2 0.17 4.95 21.70
CA VAL A 2 -1.20 4.68 21.25
C VAL A 2 -1.24 4.88 19.74
N VAL A 3 -1.80 3.94 18.99
CA VAL A 3 -2.06 4.13 17.56
C VAL A 3 -3.22 5.12 17.42
N ALA A 4 -2.94 6.34 16.98
CA ALA A 4 -3.92 7.43 16.95
C ALA A 4 -4.81 7.38 15.70
N LYS A 5 -4.24 6.95 14.58
CA LYS A 5 -4.91 6.72 13.30
C LYS A 5 -4.24 5.59 12.54
N ALA A 6 -4.96 4.97 11.62
CA ALA A 6 -4.50 3.86 10.82
C ALA A 6 -4.96 4.02 9.37
N ASN A 7 -4.34 3.27 8.46
CA ASN A 7 -4.74 3.12 7.07
C ASN A 7 -4.62 1.63 6.68
N SER A 8 -5.55 1.14 5.86
CA SER A 8 -5.29 -0.09 5.10
C SER A 8 -4.30 0.22 3.98
N LYS A 9 -3.27 -0.61 3.81
CA LYS A 9 -2.36 -0.64 2.66
C LYS A 9 -2.69 -1.76 1.67
N SER A 10 -3.85 -2.41 1.84
CA SER A 10 -4.30 -3.53 1.01
C SER A 10 -5.45 -3.13 0.10
N THR A 11 -5.30 -2.03 -0.64
CA THR A 11 -6.32 -1.48 -1.53
C THR A 11 -5.81 -1.29 -2.97
N ILE A 12 -6.60 -1.75 -3.95
CA ILE A 12 -6.37 -1.47 -5.37
C ILE A 12 -7.49 -0.57 -5.86
N TRP A 13 -7.11 0.65 -6.20
CA TRP A 13 -7.95 1.71 -6.72
C TRP A 13 -8.12 1.57 -8.23
N TYR A 14 -9.33 1.83 -8.70
CA TYR A 14 -9.66 1.69 -10.11
C TYR A 14 -10.75 2.65 -10.51
N ARG A 15 -10.96 2.74 -11.82
CA ARG A 15 -12.07 3.45 -12.45
C ARG A 15 -13.22 2.48 -12.79
N PRO A 16 -14.36 2.52 -12.08
CA PRO A 16 -15.48 1.60 -12.33
C PRO A 16 -16.07 1.67 -13.75
N ASP A 17 -16.11 2.86 -14.35
CA ASP A 17 -16.52 3.05 -15.73
C ASP A 17 -15.61 2.27 -16.71
N SER A 18 -14.29 2.39 -16.54
CA SER A 18 -13.28 1.73 -17.38
C SER A 18 -13.32 0.21 -17.25
N LEU A 19 -13.49 -0.30 -16.03
CA LEU A 19 -13.61 -1.74 -15.79
C LEU A 19 -14.89 -2.32 -16.42
N LYS A 20 -15.99 -1.55 -16.36
CA LYS A 20 -17.27 -1.90 -16.98
C LYS A 20 -17.19 -1.89 -18.51
N GLU A 21 -16.51 -0.92 -19.11
CA GLU A 21 -16.24 -0.89 -20.57
C GLU A 21 -15.50 -2.14 -21.05
N LEU A 22 -14.61 -2.67 -20.21
CA LEU A 22 -13.89 -3.93 -20.45
C LEU A 22 -14.71 -5.19 -20.19
N GLY A 23 -15.95 -5.07 -19.70
CA GLY A 23 -16.78 -6.20 -19.30
C GLY A 23 -16.15 -7.03 -18.16
N ALA A 24 -15.26 -6.42 -17.38
CA ALA A 24 -14.54 -7.10 -16.31
C ALA A 24 -15.20 -6.84 -14.95
N GLN A 25 -14.78 -7.61 -13.95
CA GLN A 25 -15.16 -7.44 -12.55
C GLN A 25 -13.89 -7.25 -11.71
N PRO A 26 -14.00 -6.65 -10.51
CA PRO A 26 -12.88 -6.55 -9.59
C PRO A 26 -12.28 -7.95 -9.32
N PRO A 27 -10.97 -8.15 -9.53
CA PRO A 27 -10.32 -9.44 -9.34
C PRO A 27 -10.23 -9.79 -7.86
N LYS A 28 -10.40 -11.07 -7.55
CA LYS A 28 -10.31 -11.63 -6.19
C LYS A 28 -8.99 -12.35 -5.97
N THR A 29 -8.37 -12.85 -7.04
CA THR A 29 -7.07 -13.54 -6.99
C THR A 29 -6.00 -12.80 -7.76
N TRP A 30 -4.75 -13.07 -7.42
CA TRP A 30 -3.58 -12.53 -8.13
C TRP A 30 -3.58 -12.89 -9.63
N GLU A 31 -3.98 -14.12 -9.96
CA GLU A 31 -4.10 -14.57 -11.35
C GLU A 31 -5.17 -13.80 -12.12
N GLU A 32 -6.30 -13.49 -11.48
CA GLU A 32 -7.33 -12.62 -12.06
C GLU A 32 -6.84 -11.19 -12.25
N LEU A 33 -6.02 -10.67 -11.32
CA LEU A 33 -5.41 -9.35 -11.43
C LEU A 33 -4.41 -9.27 -12.59
N LEU A 34 -3.56 -10.29 -12.75
CA LEU A 34 -2.64 -10.40 -13.90
C LEU A 34 -3.42 -10.52 -15.21
N SER A 35 -4.53 -11.28 -15.21
CA SER A 35 -5.42 -11.39 -16.36
C SER A 35 -6.09 -10.06 -16.70
N LEU A 36 -6.54 -9.30 -15.70
CA LEU A 36 -7.10 -7.96 -15.89
C LEU A 36 -6.05 -7.00 -16.45
N THR A 37 -4.83 -7.03 -15.91
CA THR A 37 -3.67 -6.26 -16.42
C THR A 37 -3.46 -6.53 -17.91
N LYS A 38 -3.48 -7.81 -18.32
CA LYS A 38 -3.37 -8.19 -19.73
C LYS A 38 -4.53 -7.66 -20.57
N LYS A 39 -5.78 -7.76 -20.08
CA LYS A 39 -6.96 -7.27 -20.82
C LYS A 39 -6.90 -5.77 -21.09
N TYR A 40 -6.43 -4.97 -20.13
CA TYR A 40 -6.21 -3.53 -20.36
C TYR A 40 -5.20 -3.30 -21.49
N LYS A 41 -4.07 -4.01 -21.48
CA LYS A 41 -3.08 -3.93 -22.56
C LYS A 41 -3.65 -4.33 -23.92
N ASP A 42 -4.36 -5.45 -23.98
CA ASP A 42 -4.97 -5.95 -25.22
C ASP A 42 -6.01 -4.96 -25.78
N ALA A 43 -6.65 -4.17 -24.91
CA ALA A 43 -7.57 -3.09 -25.26
C ALA A 43 -6.87 -1.75 -25.60
N GLY A 44 -5.54 -1.72 -25.66
CA GLY A 44 -4.76 -0.51 -25.95
C GLY A 44 -4.72 0.51 -24.81
N LYS A 45 -5.09 0.10 -23.59
CA LYS A 45 -5.04 0.92 -22.36
C LYS A 45 -3.79 0.58 -21.55
N THR A 46 -3.22 1.57 -20.88
CA THR A 46 -2.12 1.34 -19.93
C THR A 46 -2.68 0.88 -18.59
N PRO A 47 -2.33 -0.30 -18.07
CA PRO A 47 -2.99 -0.84 -16.89
C PRO A 47 -2.72 -0.05 -15.60
N TRP A 48 -1.46 0.22 -15.26
CA TRP A 48 -1.05 0.65 -13.91
C TRP A 48 -0.37 2.01 -13.91
N ALA A 49 -0.73 2.89 -12.97
CA ALA A 49 0.14 4.00 -12.58
C ALA A 49 0.90 3.62 -11.29
N VAL A 50 2.14 4.10 -11.17
CA VAL A 50 3.02 3.82 -10.02
C VAL A 50 3.82 5.06 -9.69
N GLY A 51 3.75 5.52 -8.43
CA GLY A 51 4.49 6.67 -7.90
C GLY A 51 5.92 6.34 -7.50
N ALA A 52 6.67 5.66 -8.37
CA ALA A 52 7.97 5.10 -8.00
C ALA A 52 9.06 6.15 -7.71
N GLY A 53 8.84 7.44 -8.03
CA GLY A 53 9.81 8.50 -7.79
C GLY A 53 10.11 8.75 -6.32
N ASP A 54 9.12 8.60 -5.44
CA ASP A 54 9.29 8.78 -3.99
C ASP A 54 9.84 7.52 -3.30
N GLY A 55 9.93 6.40 -4.03
CA GLY A 55 10.49 5.13 -3.58
C GLY A 55 9.55 4.33 -2.68
N TRP A 56 9.05 4.94 -1.60
CA TRP A 56 8.22 4.26 -0.60
C TRP A 56 6.98 3.55 -1.18
N PRO A 57 6.28 4.01 -2.25
CA PRO A 57 5.16 3.25 -2.81
C PRO A 57 5.53 1.83 -3.27
N LEU A 58 6.81 1.60 -3.56
CA LEU A 58 7.31 0.28 -3.94
C LEU A 58 7.42 -0.66 -2.73
N THR A 59 7.64 -0.14 -1.51
CA THR A 59 7.69 -0.97 -0.30
C THR A 59 6.32 -1.58 -0.02
N ASP A 60 5.24 -0.78 -0.10
CA ASP A 60 3.85 -1.26 -0.01
C ASP A 60 3.58 -2.40 -1.02
N TRP A 61 4.05 -2.24 -2.27
CA TRP A 61 3.91 -3.28 -3.30
C TRP A 61 4.62 -4.57 -2.90
N PHE A 62 5.89 -4.47 -2.51
CA PHE A 62 6.68 -5.62 -2.09
C PHE A 62 6.05 -6.31 -0.88
N GLU A 63 5.66 -5.53 0.12
CA GLU A 63 5.14 -6.00 1.40
C GLU A 63 3.81 -6.72 1.26
N SER A 64 2.86 -6.14 0.52
CA SER A 64 1.58 -6.82 0.27
C SER A 64 1.79 -8.12 -0.51
N ILE A 65 2.66 -8.11 -1.53
CA ILE A 65 2.95 -9.34 -2.28
C ILE A 65 3.61 -10.38 -1.36
N TYR A 66 4.59 -9.98 -0.55
CA TYR A 66 5.31 -10.88 0.35
C TYR A 66 4.37 -11.47 1.40
N LEU A 67 3.57 -10.64 2.05
CA LEU A 67 2.59 -11.04 3.07
C LEU A 67 1.56 -12.02 2.50
N TYR A 68 0.98 -11.72 1.34
CA TYR A 68 -0.07 -12.54 0.73
C TYR A 68 0.46 -13.84 0.11
N LYS A 69 1.76 -13.90 -0.23
CA LYS A 69 2.39 -15.06 -0.86
C LYS A 69 3.10 -15.98 0.13
N TYR A 70 3.67 -15.43 1.19
CA TYR A 70 4.54 -16.17 2.13
C TYR A 70 4.05 -16.15 3.57
N GLY A 71 3.00 -15.37 3.87
CA GLY A 71 2.30 -15.37 5.15
C GLY A 71 2.93 -14.46 6.22
N PRO A 72 2.18 -14.20 7.31
CA PRO A 72 2.58 -13.30 8.37
C PRO A 72 3.86 -13.74 9.10
N ASP A 73 4.02 -15.04 9.36
CA ASP A 73 5.21 -15.53 10.09
C ASP A 73 6.54 -15.23 9.40
N LYS A 74 6.57 -15.33 8.06
CA LYS A 74 7.77 -14.98 7.29
C LYS A 74 7.93 -13.48 7.18
N TYR A 75 6.81 -12.76 7.02
CA TYR A 75 6.79 -11.31 6.95
C TYR A 75 7.39 -10.71 8.22
N ASP A 76 6.91 -11.13 9.40
CA ASP A 76 7.40 -10.66 10.69
C ASP A 76 8.88 -10.94 10.88
N LYS A 77 9.35 -12.15 10.51
CA LYS A 77 10.77 -12.51 10.60
C LYS A 77 11.66 -11.67 9.69
N LEU A 78 11.20 -11.34 8.48
CA LEU A 78 11.95 -10.49 7.55
C LEU A 78 12.17 -9.10 8.14
N PHE A 79 11.11 -8.45 8.61
CA PHE A 79 11.19 -7.08 9.13
C PHE A 79 11.73 -6.99 10.56
N ALA A 80 11.78 -8.10 11.31
CA ALA A 80 12.50 -8.22 12.56
C ALA A 80 14.02 -8.52 12.38
N GLY A 81 14.48 -8.81 11.16
CA GLY A 81 15.87 -9.18 10.89
C GLY A 81 16.21 -10.66 11.16
N ASP A 82 15.22 -11.47 11.53
CA ASP A 82 15.36 -12.92 11.76
C ASP A 82 15.39 -13.75 10.48
N LEU A 83 15.00 -13.16 9.34
CA LEU A 83 15.09 -13.73 8.01
C LEU A 83 15.88 -12.77 7.10
N PRO A 84 16.92 -13.24 6.38
CA PRO A 84 17.70 -12.36 5.52
C PRO A 84 16.89 -11.90 4.30
N PHE A 85 17.18 -10.70 3.82
CA PHE A 85 16.68 -10.17 2.55
C PHE A 85 17.16 -10.96 1.32
N THR A 86 18.20 -11.78 1.47
CA THR A 86 18.62 -12.74 0.45
C THR A 86 17.86 -14.07 0.48
N ASP A 87 16.89 -14.25 1.39
CA ASP A 87 16.04 -15.44 1.38
C ASP A 87 15.31 -15.58 0.03
N PRO A 88 15.20 -16.79 -0.56
CA PRO A 88 14.55 -17.00 -1.85
C PRO A 88 13.10 -16.47 -1.93
N SER A 89 12.39 -16.36 -0.80
CA SER A 89 11.06 -15.76 -0.76
C SER A 89 11.05 -14.28 -1.11
N VAL A 90 12.08 -13.52 -0.75
CA VAL A 90 12.18 -12.08 -1.06
C VAL A 90 12.30 -11.89 -2.56
N LYS A 91 13.21 -12.64 -3.20
CA LYS A 91 13.33 -12.69 -4.66
C LYS A 91 12.00 -13.10 -5.32
N GLY A 92 11.32 -14.11 -4.78
CA GLY A 92 10.05 -14.58 -5.30
C GLY A 92 8.94 -13.52 -5.26
N ALA A 93 8.87 -12.70 -4.20
CA ALA A 93 7.95 -11.57 -4.12
C ALA A 93 8.32 -10.46 -5.13
N LEU A 94 9.60 -10.10 -5.23
CA LEU A 94 10.07 -9.12 -6.22
C LEU A 94 9.79 -9.56 -7.67
N GLN A 95 9.91 -10.85 -7.96
CA GLN A 95 9.56 -11.42 -9.26
C GLN A 95 8.07 -11.33 -9.56
N GLU A 96 7.18 -11.46 -8.57
CA GLU A 96 5.76 -11.17 -8.77
C GLU A 96 5.51 -9.67 -8.99
N MET A 97 6.19 -8.81 -8.23
CA MET A 97 6.07 -7.36 -8.34
C MET A 97 6.36 -6.87 -9.77
N VAL A 98 7.45 -7.34 -10.38
CA VAL A 98 7.83 -6.92 -11.75
C VAL A 98 6.93 -7.50 -12.85
N LYS A 99 6.07 -8.49 -12.57
CA LYS A 99 5.01 -8.89 -13.52
C LYS A 99 3.97 -7.78 -13.70
N ILE A 100 3.75 -6.97 -12.67
CA ILE A 100 2.89 -5.79 -12.71
C ILE A 100 3.68 -4.53 -13.05
N ILE A 101 4.77 -4.25 -12.33
CA ILE A 101 5.55 -3.02 -12.49
C ILE A 101 6.66 -3.28 -13.53
N ASN A 102 6.34 -3.07 -14.80
CA ASN A 102 7.28 -3.14 -15.91
C ASN A 102 6.94 -2.09 -16.98
N GLY A 103 7.86 -1.91 -17.93
CA GLY A 103 7.78 -0.84 -18.92
C GLY A 103 6.56 -0.90 -19.86
N GLU A 104 5.92 -2.06 -20.01
CA GLU A 104 4.71 -2.22 -20.83
C GLU A 104 3.43 -1.85 -20.06
N ASN A 105 3.48 -1.93 -18.73
CA ASN A 105 2.31 -1.82 -17.89
C ASN A 105 2.12 -0.40 -17.31
N VAL A 106 3.11 0.49 -17.43
CA VAL A 106 3.11 1.84 -16.82
C VAL A 106 3.26 2.97 -17.85
N PRO A 107 2.67 4.16 -17.61
CA PRO A 107 2.74 5.29 -18.54
C PRO A 107 4.17 5.73 -18.83
N GLY A 108 4.61 5.60 -20.08
CA GLY A 108 5.93 6.04 -20.53
C GLY A 108 7.10 5.17 -20.05
N GLY A 109 6.82 3.99 -19.50
CA GLY A 109 7.84 3.02 -19.06
C GLY A 109 8.48 3.32 -17.70
N ILE A 110 9.41 2.44 -17.28
CA ILE A 110 9.98 2.47 -15.93
C ILE A 110 10.75 3.76 -15.63
N GLU A 111 11.55 4.28 -16.57
CA GLU A 111 12.26 5.55 -16.36
C GLU A 111 11.29 6.71 -16.07
N ARG A 112 10.11 6.70 -16.69
CA ARG A 112 9.09 7.70 -16.39
C ARG A 112 8.46 7.47 -15.02
N ALA A 113 8.16 6.23 -14.65
CA ALA A 113 7.64 5.89 -13.32
C ALA A 113 8.61 6.31 -12.20
N LEU A 114 9.91 6.07 -12.38
CA LEU A 114 10.99 6.48 -11.45
C LEU A 114 11.13 8.00 -11.33
N GLY A 115 10.58 8.78 -12.26
CA GLY A 115 10.52 10.23 -12.20
C GLY A 115 9.13 10.79 -11.87
N THR A 116 8.17 9.94 -11.47
CA THR A 116 6.80 10.33 -11.16
C THR A 116 6.59 10.26 -9.65
N ALA A 117 6.25 11.40 -9.04
CA ALA A 117 5.92 11.48 -7.62
C ALA A 117 4.61 10.75 -7.30
N PHE A 118 4.41 10.41 -6.03
CA PHE A 118 3.24 9.70 -5.51
C PHE A 118 1.92 10.37 -5.92
N VAL A 119 1.72 11.65 -5.59
CA VAL A 119 0.46 12.35 -5.89
C VAL A 119 0.23 12.51 -7.41
N ASP A 120 1.30 12.76 -8.17
CA ASP A 120 1.22 12.85 -9.63
C ASP A 120 0.77 11.52 -10.26
N SER A 121 1.18 10.39 -9.69
CA SER A 121 0.77 9.06 -10.15
C SER A 121 -0.70 8.74 -9.84
N ILE A 122 -1.26 9.24 -8.74
CA ILE A 122 -2.72 9.21 -8.51
C ILE A 122 -3.43 9.99 -9.63
N GLY A 123 -2.87 11.15 -10.01
CA GLY A 123 -3.34 11.96 -11.14
C GLY A 123 -3.33 11.23 -12.49
N GLN A 124 -2.43 10.25 -12.67
CA GLN A 124 -2.42 9.41 -13.87
C GLN A 124 -3.63 8.47 -13.95
N VAL A 125 -4.36 8.21 -12.88
CA VAL A 125 -5.61 7.40 -12.92
C VAL A 125 -6.85 8.27 -12.74
N PHE A 126 -6.80 9.21 -11.81
CA PHE A 126 -7.98 9.94 -11.36
C PHE A 126 -8.00 11.43 -11.74
N GLY A 127 -6.96 11.91 -12.43
CA GLY A 127 -6.91 13.27 -12.97
C GLY A 127 -7.86 13.49 -14.15
N THR A 128 -7.87 14.71 -14.68
CA THR A 128 -8.74 15.10 -15.81
C THR A 128 -8.29 14.51 -17.16
N ASN A 129 -7.05 14.02 -17.23
CA ASN A 129 -6.46 13.40 -18.42
C ASN A 129 -5.77 12.07 -18.03
N PRO A 130 -6.56 11.05 -17.65
CA PRO A 130 -6.03 9.79 -17.15
C PRO A 130 -5.13 9.11 -18.19
N LYS A 131 -4.05 8.50 -17.70
CA LYS A 131 -3.01 7.78 -18.43
C LYS A 131 -2.92 6.30 -18.05
N ALA A 132 -3.55 5.89 -16.96
CA ALA A 132 -3.67 4.49 -16.56
C ALA A 132 -5.03 4.21 -15.91
N GLU A 133 -5.29 2.95 -15.58
CA GLU A 133 -6.62 2.46 -15.21
C GLU A 133 -6.71 1.94 -13.76
N LEU A 134 -5.57 1.50 -13.22
CA LEU A 134 -5.42 0.91 -11.89
C LEU A 134 -4.30 1.61 -11.11
N TYR A 135 -4.47 1.70 -9.80
CA TYR A 135 -3.50 2.22 -8.85
C TYR A 135 -3.52 1.37 -7.58
N TYR A 136 -2.37 0.90 -7.11
CA TYR A 136 -2.28 0.22 -5.82
C TYR A 136 -1.55 1.14 -4.85
N GLU A 137 -2.16 1.33 -3.68
CA GLU A 137 -1.62 2.03 -2.51
C GLU A 137 -2.68 1.98 -1.40
N GLY A 138 -2.37 2.46 -0.20
CA GLY A 138 -3.32 2.53 0.90
C GLY A 138 -4.54 3.47 0.75
N GLY A 139 -5.38 3.40 1.78
CA GLY A 139 -6.68 4.06 1.96
C GLY A 139 -6.71 5.56 1.65
N PHE A 140 -5.61 6.23 1.99
CA PHE A 140 -5.43 7.67 1.83
C PHE A 140 -5.54 8.15 0.38
N VAL A 141 -5.32 7.29 -0.63
CA VAL A 141 -5.54 7.64 -2.04
C VAL A 141 -6.96 8.14 -2.28
N GLY A 142 -7.97 7.56 -1.63
CA GLY A 142 -9.35 8.02 -1.79
C GLY A 142 -9.53 9.47 -1.36
N GLY A 143 -8.94 9.85 -0.23
CA GLY A 143 -8.95 11.23 0.27
C GLY A 143 -8.20 12.19 -0.64
N ILE A 144 -6.99 11.82 -1.06
CA ILE A 144 -6.14 12.64 -1.95
C ILE A 144 -6.78 12.80 -3.32
N ALA A 145 -7.33 11.73 -3.89
CA ALA A 145 -7.99 11.76 -5.19
C ALA A 145 -9.20 12.71 -5.19
N LEU A 146 -10.05 12.64 -4.16
CA LEU A 146 -11.26 13.45 -4.02
C LEU A 146 -10.97 14.89 -3.56
N GLY A 147 -9.90 15.11 -2.78
CA GLY A 147 -9.57 16.42 -2.21
C GLY A 147 -8.64 17.25 -3.09
N GLU A 148 -7.55 16.65 -3.56
CA GLU A 148 -6.42 17.35 -4.16
C GLU A 148 -6.34 17.15 -5.68
N VAL A 149 -6.51 15.91 -6.15
CA VAL A 149 -6.30 15.56 -7.56
C VAL A 149 -7.47 15.99 -8.43
N ASN A 150 -8.69 15.58 -8.07
CA ASN A 150 -9.88 15.87 -8.86
C ASN A 150 -11.18 15.84 -8.01
N PRO A 151 -11.61 17.00 -7.50
CA PRO A 151 -12.83 17.12 -6.70
C PRO A 151 -14.15 16.80 -7.44
N LYS A 152 -14.10 16.52 -8.75
CA LYS A 152 -15.28 16.17 -9.55
C LYS A 152 -15.51 14.66 -9.68
N LEU A 153 -14.61 13.83 -9.15
CA LEU A 153 -14.77 12.38 -9.15
C LEU A 153 -16.02 11.95 -8.38
N ARG A 154 -16.79 11.03 -8.96
CA ARG A 154 -17.94 10.41 -8.32
C ARG A 154 -17.57 9.01 -7.86
N VAL A 155 -17.67 8.78 -6.56
CA VAL A 155 -17.48 7.46 -5.95
C VAL A 155 -18.42 6.43 -6.56
N GLY A 156 -17.91 5.25 -6.89
CA GLY A 156 -18.64 4.15 -7.52
C GLY A 156 -18.84 4.29 -9.03
N LYS A 157 -18.37 5.40 -9.63
CA LYS A 157 -18.42 5.61 -11.09
C LYS A 157 -17.04 5.94 -11.67
N ASP A 158 -16.40 6.96 -11.12
CA ASP A 158 -15.10 7.45 -11.60
C ASP A 158 -13.94 6.96 -10.69
N ILE A 159 -14.24 6.60 -9.44
CA ILE A 159 -13.30 6.03 -8.47
C ILE A 159 -13.99 5.03 -7.54
N ASP A 160 -13.34 3.90 -7.29
CA ASP A 160 -13.60 2.96 -6.20
C ASP A 160 -12.32 2.15 -5.95
N PHE A 161 -12.32 1.29 -4.93
CA PHE A 161 -11.24 0.32 -4.72
C PHE A 161 -11.78 -1.10 -4.52
N PHE A 162 -10.94 -2.10 -4.65
CA PHE A 162 -11.20 -3.46 -4.16
C PHE A 162 -10.01 -3.93 -3.30
N PRO A 163 -10.22 -4.89 -2.38
CA PRO A 163 -9.14 -5.42 -1.56
C PRO A 163 -8.00 -5.99 -2.40
N PHE A 164 -6.77 -5.94 -1.89
CA PHE A 164 -5.64 -6.59 -2.54
C PHE A 164 -5.94 -8.09 -2.78
N PRO A 165 -5.78 -8.62 -3.99
CA PRO A 165 -6.20 -9.99 -4.30
C PRO A 165 -5.40 -11.06 -3.57
N THR A 166 -6.04 -12.19 -3.24
CA THR A 166 -5.37 -13.35 -2.64
C THR A 166 -4.27 -13.87 -3.57
N ILE A 167 -3.06 -14.11 -3.06
CA ILE A 167 -1.98 -14.76 -3.82
C ILE A 167 -1.90 -16.24 -3.49
N ASP A 168 -1.66 -16.59 -2.21
CA ASP A 168 -1.70 -17.97 -1.73
C ASP A 168 -2.94 -18.18 -0.83
N PRO A 169 -3.91 -19.02 -1.24
CA PRO A 169 -5.09 -19.30 -0.43
C PRO A 169 -4.80 -19.84 0.98
N GLN A 170 -3.62 -20.44 1.22
CA GLN A 170 -3.23 -20.92 2.55
C GLN A 170 -3.04 -19.78 3.57
N HIS A 171 -2.74 -18.57 3.09
CA HIS A 171 -2.56 -17.39 3.93
C HIS A 171 -3.83 -16.54 4.03
N GLY A 172 -4.90 -16.91 3.31
CA GLY A 172 -6.18 -16.22 3.34
C GLY A 172 -6.10 -14.79 2.80
N GLN A 173 -6.64 -13.84 3.57
CA GLN A 173 -6.72 -12.42 3.22
C GLN A 173 -6.11 -11.57 4.36
N PRO A 174 -4.78 -11.60 4.54
CA PRO A 174 -4.14 -10.77 5.55
C PRO A 174 -4.27 -9.30 5.18
N LEU A 175 -4.34 -8.41 6.16
CA LEU A 175 -4.35 -6.97 5.91
C LEU A 175 -2.98 -6.38 6.21
N LEU A 176 -2.35 -5.77 5.21
CA LEU A 176 -1.26 -4.83 5.45
C LEU A 176 -1.87 -3.49 5.87
N GLY A 177 -1.33 -2.88 6.92
CA GLY A 177 -1.75 -1.56 7.34
C GLY A 177 -0.64 -0.76 7.99
N ALA A 178 -0.84 0.55 8.04
CA ALA A 178 0.04 1.47 8.73
C ALA A 178 -0.74 2.25 9.78
N GLY A 179 -0.03 2.94 10.67
CA GLY A 179 -0.65 3.85 11.61
C GLY A 179 0.32 4.77 12.32
N ASP A 180 -0.15 5.95 12.69
CA ASP A 180 0.65 6.91 13.43
C ASP A 180 0.55 6.61 14.92
N VAL A 181 1.70 6.33 15.54
CA VAL A 181 1.79 6.02 16.97
C VAL A 181 2.16 7.27 17.75
N ALA A 182 1.25 7.73 18.60
CA ALA A 182 1.57 8.73 19.62
C ALA A 182 2.43 8.08 20.72
N VAL A 183 3.58 8.67 21.04
CA VAL A 183 4.51 8.15 22.06
C VAL A 183 4.71 9.22 23.14
N ALA A 184 4.54 8.81 24.39
CA ALA A 184 4.84 9.65 25.55
C ALA A 184 6.33 9.54 25.87
N PHE A 185 7.03 10.69 25.87
CA PHE A 185 8.43 10.79 26.29
C PHE A 185 8.57 11.09 27.80
N GLU A 186 7.50 11.61 28.41
CA GLU A 186 7.46 11.98 29.82
C GLU A 186 6.30 11.26 30.52
N ASN A 187 6.51 10.83 31.76
CA ASN A 187 5.50 10.14 32.57
C ASN A 187 4.93 11.08 33.64
N ASN A 188 3.94 11.88 33.26
CA ASN A 188 3.21 12.77 34.16
C ASN A 188 1.70 12.79 33.85
N ASP A 189 0.91 13.34 34.78
CA ASP A 189 -0.56 13.30 34.71
C ASP A 189 -1.14 14.01 33.49
N ASP A 190 -0.51 15.08 33.01
CA ASP A 190 -1.00 15.84 31.85
C ASP A 190 -0.75 15.07 30.55
N VAL A 191 0.44 14.47 30.41
CA VAL A 191 0.76 13.59 29.28
C VAL A 191 -0.15 12.37 29.29
N LYS A 192 -0.41 11.78 30.46
CA LYS A 192 -1.33 10.64 30.59
C LYS A 192 -2.75 11.00 30.11
N LYS A 193 -3.29 12.15 30.52
CA LYS A 193 -4.61 12.63 30.05
C LYS A 193 -4.65 12.84 28.54
N LEU A 194 -3.59 13.39 27.95
CA LEU A 194 -3.50 13.55 26.50
C LEU A 194 -3.48 12.19 25.79
N MET A 195 -2.69 11.24 26.28
CA MET A 195 -2.63 9.89 25.71
C MET A 195 -3.97 9.15 25.83
N GLU A 196 -4.69 9.31 26.95
CA GLU A 196 -6.04 8.79 27.13
C GLU A 196 -7.04 9.44 26.16
N PHE A 197 -6.96 10.75 25.95
CA PHE A 197 -7.77 11.45 24.95
C PHE A 197 -7.49 10.95 23.53
N LEU A 198 -6.22 10.84 23.13
CA LEU A 198 -5.82 10.34 21.80
C LEU A 198 -6.30 8.90 21.56
N ALA A 199 -6.40 8.09 22.62
CA ALA A 199 -6.97 6.74 22.57
C ALA A 199 -8.50 6.69 22.55
N SER A 200 -9.20 7.82 22.74
CA SER A 200 -10.66 7.85 22.90
C SER A 200 -11.43 7.78 21.57
N PRO A 201 -12.70 7.34 21.59
CA PRO A 201 -13.58 7.41 20.42
C PRO A 201 -13.80 8.84 19.91
N GLU A 202 -13.74 9.84 20.80
CA GLU A 202 -13.91 11.26 20.45
C GLU A 202 -12.76 11.75 19.57
N ALA A 203 -11.51 11.48 19.98
CA ALA A 203 -10.34 11.79 19.16
C ALA A 203 -10.36 11.01 17.85
N GLY A 204 -10.71 9.71 17.89
CA GLY A 204 -10.86 8.89 16.69
C GLY A 204 -11.91 9.44 15.72
N THR A 205 -13.07 9.88 16.22
CA THR A 205 -14.14 10.51 15.43
C THR A 205 -13.66 11.79 14.75
N THR A 206 -12.85 12.58 15.46
CA THR A 206 -12.25 13.80 14.91
C THR A 206 -11.30 13.48 13.76
N TRP A 207 -10.42 12.49 13.94
CA TRP A 207 -9.48 12.05 12.90
C TRP A 207 -10.17 11.59 11.62
N VAL A 208 -11.16 10.69 11.74
CA VAL A 208 -11.82 10.10 10.57
C VAL A 208 -12.69 11.09 9.80
N SER A 209 -13.06 12.23 10.42
CA SER A 209 -13.81 13.30 9.76
C SER A 209 -13.08 13.93 8.57
N THR A 210 -11.76 13.76 8.47
CA THR A 210 -10.95 14.18 7.31
C THR A 210 -11.31 13.40 6.04
N GLY A 211 -11.83 12.17 6.19
CA GLY A 211 -12.20 11.30 5.07
C GLY A 211 -11.03 10.60 4.38
N ALA A 212 -9.81 10.68 4.93
CA ALA A 212 -8.59 10.10 4.35
C ALA A 212 -7.92 9.03 5.22
N ILE A 213 -8.44 8.79 6.44
CA ILE A 213 -7.84 7.88 7.43
C ILE A 213 -8.90 7.10 8.17
N VAL A 214 -8.51 5.95 8.72
CA VAL A 214 -9.36 5.15 9.60
C VAL A 214 -8.92 5.17 11.05
N SER A 215 -9.85 4.88 11.96
CA SER A 215 -9.54 4.79 13.38
C SER A 215 -9.32 3.35 13.80
N PRO A 216 -8.23 3.04 14.53
CA PRO A 216 -8.05 1.74 15.19
C PRO A 216 -8.97 1.58 16.41
N ASN A 217 -9.65 2.65 16.85
CA ASN A 217 -10.58 2.59 17.97
C ASN A 217 -11.94 2.01 17.51
N LYS A 218 -12.30 0.86 18.07
CA LYS A 218 -13.56 0.14 17.77
C LYS A 218 -14.84 0.88 18.16
N GLY A 219 -14.74 1.90 19.03
CA GLY A 219 -15.85 2.75 19.46
C GLY A 219 -16.15 3.93 18.52
N VAL A 220 -15.36 4.14 17.47
CA VAL A 220 -15.71 5.10 16.42
C VAL A 220 -16.80 4.47 15.55
N GLU A 221 -17.92 5.13 15.33
CA GLU A 221 -19.02 4.58 14.52
C GLU A 221 -18.75 4.71 13.01
N LEU A 222 -19.27 3.78 12.18
CA LEU A 222 -19.10 3.87 10.71
C LEU A 222 -19.74 5.13 10.13
N SER A 223 -20.71 5.74 10.82
CA SER A 223 -21.33 7.00 10.40
C SER A 223 -20.42 8.23 10.57
N ALA A 224 -19.33 8.13 11.34
CA ALA A 224 -18.37 9.23 11.52
C ALA A 224 -17.51 9.50 10.26
N TYR A 225 -17.44 8.53 9.37
CA TYR A 225 -16.63 8.56 8.17
C TYR A 225 -17.39 9.27 7.04
N PRO A 226 -16.88 10.38 6.50
CA PRO A 226 -17.67 11.33 5.70
C PRO A 226 -17.97 10.84 4.28
N ASN A 227 -17.22 9.85 3.76
CA ASN A 227 -17.38 9.35 2.40
C ASN A 227 -17.46 7.81 2.35
N PRO A 228 -18.05 7.23 1.29
CA PRO A 228 -18.20 5.78 1.18
C PRO A 228 -16.88 5.01 1.07
N LEU A 229 -15.81 5.61 0.53
CA LEU A 229 -14.51 4.95 0.35
C LEU A 229 -13.86 4.70 1.71
N VAL A 230 -13.72 5.73 2.55
CA VAL A 230 -13.13 5.57 3.88
C VAL A 230 -14.01 4.73 4.81
N ARG A 231 -15.34 4.70 4.61
CA ARG A 231 -16.23 3.76 5.30
C ARG A 231 -15.95 2.31 4.92
N LYS A 232 -15.76 2.05 3.63
CA LYS A 232 -15.42 0.74 3.10
C LYS A 232 -14.05 0.28 3.58
N GLU A 233 -13.07 1.19 3.65
CA GLU A 233 -11.76 0.93 4.24
C GLU A 233 -11.88 0.61 5.73
N ALA A 234 -12.63 1.41 6.51
CA ALA A 234 -12.85 1.16 7.92
C ALA A 234 -13.50 -0.21 8.18
N GLN A 235 -14.41 -0.64 7.30
CA GLN A 235 -15.00 -1.96 7.36
C GLN A 235 -13.95 -3.05 7.05
N GLN A 236 -13.13 -2.88 6.00
CA GLN A 236 -12.03 -3.79 5.68
C GLN A 236 -11.06 -3.96 6.87
N VAL A 237 -10.69 -2.88 7.55
CA VAL A 237 -9.81 -2.92 8.73
C VAL A 237 -10.47 -3.60 9.92
N ARG A 238 -11.78 -3.38 10.14
CA ARG A 238 -12.53 -4.04 11.23
C ARG A 238 -12.69 -5.53 11.05
N GLU A 239 -12.83 -5.97 9.80
CA GLU A 239 -13.07 -7.36 9.42
C GLU A 239 -11.77 -8.16 9.24
N ALA A 240 -10.61 -7.49 9.25
CA ALA A 240 -9.32 -8.16 9.14
C ALA A 240 -9.07 -9.11 10.33
N GLU A 241 -8.91 -10.40 10.04
CA GLU A 241 -8.55 -11.41 11.04
C GLU A 241 -7.03 -11.44 11.31
N THR A 242 -6.25 -11.15 10.28
CA THR A 242 -4.79 -11.06 10.34
C THR A 242 -4.36 -9.67 9.89
N PHE A 243 -3.52 -9.02 10.69
CA PHE A 243 -2.99 -7.69 10.42
C PHE A 243 -1.46 -7.72 10.50
N ALA A 244 -0.78 -7.18 9.50
CA ALA A 244 0.65 -6.90 9.52
C ALA A 244 0.84 -5.38 9.45
N PHE A 245 1.68 -4.84 10.34
CA PHE A 245 2.08 -3.44 10.28
C PHE A 245 3.10 -3.26 9.15
N ASP A 246 3.11 -2.08 8.52
CA ASP A 246 4.07 -1.70 7.50
C ASP A 246 5.50 -2.05 7.90
N GLY A 247 6.13 -2.92 7.12
CA GLY A 247 7.42 -3.52 7.40
C GLY A 247 8.55 -2.52 7.19
N SER A 248 8.45 -1.67 6.17
CA SER A 248 9.44 -0.63 5.92
C SER A 248 9.51 0.40 7.06
N ASP A 249 8.39 0.70 7.70
CA ASP A 249 8.32 1.54 8.92
C ASP A 249 8.97 0.87 10.15
N LEU A 250 9.12 -0.47 10.14
CA LEU A 250 9.78 -1.24 11.21
C LEU A 250 11.29 -1.38 11.01
N LEU A 251 11.81 -1.04 9.82
CA LEU A 251 13.23 -1.18 9.53
C LEU A 251 14.07 -0.18 10.33
N PRO A 252 15.15 -0.63 11.01
CA PRO A 252 15.99 0.24 11.80
C PRO A 252 16.90 1.13 10.94
N GLY A 253 17.34 2.24 11.54
CA GLY A 253 18.46 3.04 11.03
C GLY A 253 18.24 3.54 9.60
N ALA A 254 19.26 3.38 8.76
CA ALA A 254 19.20 3.82 7.36
C ALA A 254 18.34 2.89 6.48
N LEU A 255 18.02 1.67 6.93
CA LEU A 255 17.37 0.64 6.11
C LEU A 255 16.00 1.09 5.57
N GLY A 256 15.23 1.87 6.35
CA GLY A 256 13.95 2.41 5.89
C GLY A 256 14.08 3.35 4.68
N THR A 257 15.24 4.01 4.52
CA THR A 257 15.53 4.87 3.35
C THR A 257 16.25 4.14 2.22
N GLU A 258 17.03 3.11 2.54
CA GLU A 258 17.79 2.31 1.57
C GLU A 258 16.90 1.29 0.86
N TRP A 259 15.96 0.66 1.58
CA TRP A 259 15.06 -0.35 1.01
C TRP A 259 14.24 0.16 -0.19
N PRO A 260 13.59 1.34 -0.14
CA PRO A 260 12.96 1.95 -1.31
C PRO A 260 13.90 2.08 -2.53
N THR A 261 15.18 2.43 -2.30
CA THR A 261 16.18 2.58 -3.35
C THR A 261 16.51 1.23 -4.02
N VAL A 262 16.58 0.15 -3.23
CA VAL A 262 16.73 -1.22 -3.74
C VAL A 262 15.57 -1.57 -4.66
N LEU A 263 14.33 -1.29 -4.25
CA LEU A 263 13.14 -1.58 -5.03
C LEU A 263 13.06 -0.77 -6.33
N GLN A 264 13.49 0.50 -6.32
CA GLN A 264 13.66 1.29 -7.53
C GLN A 264 14.68 0.63 -8.49
N GLY A 265 15.79 0.12 -7.95
CA GLY A 265 16.77 -0.67 -8.69
C GLY A 265 16.18 -1.96 -9.29
N VAL A 266 15.32 -2.65 -8.53
CA VAL A 266 14.66 -3.89 -8.99
C VAL A 266 13.75 -3.64 -10.18
N ILE A 267 12.89 -2.61 -10.13
CA ILE A 267 12.00 -2.33 -11.27
C ILE A 267 12.76 -1.82 -12.49
N LYS A 268 13.91 -1.17 -12.28
CA LYS A 268 14.79 -0.66 -13.34
C LYS A 268 15.58 -1.78 -14.03
N THR A 269 16.15 -2.69 -13.25
CA THR A 269 16.98 -3.81 -13.72
C THR A 269 16.59 -5.11 -13.01
N PRO A 270 15.46 -5.74 -13.40
CA PRO A 270 14.97 -6.96 -12.75
C PRO A 270 15.93 -8.15 -12.82
N ASP A 271 16.84 -8.16 -13.80
CA ASP A 271 17.89 -9.16 -13.95
C ASP A 271 18.98 -9.08 -12.85
N LYS A 272 19.02 -7.97 -12.10
CA LYS A 272 19.99 -7.72 -11.02
C LYS A 272 19.44 -7.93 -9.61
N ILE A 273 18.25 -8.54 -9.45
CA ILE A 273 17.65 -8.75 -8.13
C ILE A 273 18.62 -9.41 -7.13
N ASP A 274 19.33 -10.48 -7.54
CA ASP A 274 20.25 -11.18 -6.63
C ASP A 274 21.42 -10.28 -6.17
N GLN A 275 21.95 -9.45 -7.07
CA GLN A 275 23.01 -8.50 -6.76
C GLN A 275 22.51 -7.45 -5.77
N LEU A 276 21.36 -6.82 -6.08
CA LEU A 276 20.76 -5.77 -5.26
C LEU A 276 20.41 -6.26 -3.84
N LEU A 277 19.87 -7.47 -3.72
CA LEU A 277 19.57 -8.07 -2.41
C LEU A 277 20.83 -8.41 -1.61
N THR A 278 21.90 -8.85 -2.29
CA THR A 278 23.18 -9.12 -1.62
C THR A 278 23.78 -7.84 -1.06
N GLU A 279 23.82 -6.77 -1.87
CA GLU A 279 24.32 -5.45 -1.46
C GLU A 279 23.52 -4.87 -0.28
N PHE A 280 22.19 -5.01 -0.31
CA PHE A 280 21.33 -4.56 0.78
C PHE A 280 21.47 -5.42 2.05
N GLN A 281 21.66 -6.74 1.91
CA GLN A 281 21.83 -7.63 3.07
C GLN A 281 23.10 -7.30 3.87
N ASP A 282 24.17 -6.86 3.20
CA ASP A 282 25.40 -6.44 3.89
C ASP A 282 25.13 -5.21 4.80
N GLN A 283 24.31 -4.27 4.33
CA GLN A 283 23.85 -3.11 5.12
C GLN A 283 22.92 -3.56 6.24
N ALA A 284 21.92 -4.40 5.93
CA ALA A 284 20.95 -4.89 6.89
C ALA A 284 21.59 -5.65 8.05
N SER A 285 22.61 -6.48 7.77
CA SER A 285 23.31 -7.26 8.80
C SER A 285 24.03 -6.37 9.81
N ALA A 286 24.50 -5.19 9.39
CA ALA A 286 25.14 -4.23 10.29
C ALA A 286 24.13 -3.52 11.19
N GLU A 287 22.96 -3.15 10.65
CA GLU A 287 21.93 -2.38 11.37
C GLU A 287 21.09 -3.26 12.30
N PHE A 288 20.71 -4.48 11.91
CA PHE A 288 20.01 -5.42 12.79
C PHE A 288 20.91 -6.04 13.87
N GLY A 289 22.23 -6.01 13.68
CA GLY A 289 23.22 -6.50 14.64
C GLY A 289 23.73 -5.46 15.64
N ALA A 290 23.32 -4.19 15.50
CA ALA A 290 23.70 -3.07 16.36
C ALA A 290 22.74 -2.88 17.54
#